data_AF-A0A7X4Z746-F1
#
_entry.id   AF-A0A7X4Z746-F1
#
_cell.length_a   1.000
_cell.length_b   1.000
_cell.length_c   1.000
_cell.angle_alpha   90.00
_cell.angle_beta   90.00
_cell.angle_gamma   90.00
#
_symmetry.space_group_name_H-M   'P 1'
#
loop_
_entity.id
_entity.type
_entity.pdbx_description
1 polymer ?
#
loop_
_entity_poly.entity_id
_entity_poly.type
_entity_poly.pdbx_seq_one_letter_code
_entity_poly.pdbx_strand_id
1 'polypeptide(L)'
;MHTKTMEGLAGANMNMKLLNTPFCVYKEAERRGDKAAMERAMGYVGEFADKAEDYQKIAEKGMKEDAKEAREKAKIEQENAIRKRKEEREEQEKTIAESRNGDADTVSISESGKAASDGKSASVQDGTDNNIFVEETVDAIKMEPVIYTKTGETAKPEPSTNISVSI
;
A
#
# COMPACT_ATOMS: atom_id res chain seq x y z
N MET A 1 6.32 -20.46 7.22
CA MET A 1 6.71 -21.12 5.97
C MET A 1 6.27 -22.56 6.04
N HIS A 2 5.60 -23.01 4.99
CA HIS A 2 5.13 -24.36 4.82
C HIS A 2 6.32 -25.33 4.71
N THR A 3 6.18 -26.53 5.26
CA THR A 3 7.27 -27.53 5.31
C THR A 3 7.78 -27.90 3.92
N LYS A 4 6.87 -28.07 2.95
CA LYS A 4 7.22 -28.37 1.55
C LYS A 4 8.02 -27.23 0.90
N THR A 5 7.77 -25.97 1.28
CA THR A 5 8.54 -24.83 0.78
C THR A 5 10.01 -24.96 1.18
N MET A 6 10.24 -25.28 2.46
CA MET A 6 11.60 -25.43 3.00
C MET A 6 12.33 -26.63 2.39
N GLU A 7 11.64 -27.77 2.31
CA GLU A 7 12.20 -29.00 1.73
C GLU A 7 12.53 -28.82 0.24
N GLY A 8 11.61 -28.26 -0.54
CA GLY A 8 11.80 -28.03 -1.96
C GLY A 8 12.95 -27.05 -2.25
N LEU A 9 13.07 -25.96 -1.48
CA LEU A 9 14.18 -25.02 -1.62
C LEU A 9 15.53 -25.67 -1.27
N ALA A 10 15.59 -26.43 -0.18
CA ALA A 10 16.81 -27.11 0.24
C ALA A 10 17.24 -28.18 -0.79
N GLY A 11 16.30 -29.01 -1.24
CA GLY A 11 16.54 -30.06 -2.24
C GLY A 11 16.97 -29.50 -3.59
N ALA A 12 16.30 -28.46 -4.09
CA ALA A 12 16.68 -27.81 -5.35
C ALA A 12 18.09 -27.20 -5.27
N ASN A 13 18.39 -26.50 -4.18
CA ASN A 13 19.71 -25.87 -3.97
C ASN A 13 20.83 -26.92 -3.92
N MET A 14 20.61 -28.04 -3.22
CA MET A 14 21.62 -29.11 -3.14
C MET A 14 21.90 -29.72 -4.52
N ASN A 15 20.85 -30.04 -5.29
CA ASN A 15 21.01 -30.62 -6.63
C ASN A 15 21.66 -29.63 -7.60
N MET A 16 21.31 -28.34 -7.53
CA MET A 16 21.96 -27.31 -8.35
C MET A 16 23.46 -27.19 -8.03
N LYS A 17 23.86 -27.31 -6.76
CA LYS A 17 25.28 -27.33 -6.37
C LYS A 17 26.02 -28.56 -6.89
N LEU A 18 25.34 -29.71 -6.93
CA LEU A 18 25.90 -30.97 -7.43
C LEU A 18 26.20 -30.92 -8.94
N LEU A 19 25.59 -30.02 -9.71
CA LEU A 19 25.90 -29.81 -11.13
C LEU A 19 27.34 -29.36 -11.40
N ASN A 20 27.99 -28.70 -10.42
CA ASN A 20 29.35 -28.19 -10.62
C ASN A 20 30.36 -29.30 -10.92
N THR A 21 30.24 -30.43 -10.23
CA THR A 21 31.15 -31.57 -10.39
C THR A 21 31.14 -32.15 -11.81
N PRO A 22 29.98 -32.58 -12.37
CA PRO A 22 29.95 -33.09 -13.73
C PRO A 22 30.32 -32.02 -14.77
N PHE A 23 30.03 -30.73 -14.55
CA PHE A 23 30.54 -29.68 -15.43
C PHE A 23 32.07 -29.57 -15.44
N CYS A 24 32.72 -29.73 -14.29
CA CYS A 24 34.18 -29.79 -14.22
C CYS A 24 34.75 -31.00 -14.98
N VAL A 25 34.14 -32.18 -14.79
CA VAL A 25 34.53 -33.41 -15.50
C VAL A 25 34.33 -33.27 -17.01
N TYR A 26 33.22 -32.68 -17.44
CA TYR A 26 32.96 -32.40 -18.85
C TYR A 26 34.07 -31.54 -19.47
N LYS A 27 34.44 -30.44 -18.81
CA LYS A 27 35.50 -29.54 -19.29
C LYS A 27 36.87 -30.21 -19.36
N GLU A 28 37.16 -31.12 -18.44
CA GLU A 28 38.39 -31.91 -18.47
C GLU A 28 38.39 -32.92 -19.62
N ALA A 29 37.27 -33.63 -19.82
CA ALA A 29 37.07 -34.58 -20.90
C ALA A 29 37.14 -33.90 -22.28
N GLU A 30 36.55 -32.71 -22.41
CA GLU A 30 36.61 -31.88 -23.62
C GLU A 30 38.05 -31.55 -24.02
N ARG A 31 38.90 -31.17 -23.05
CA ARG A 31 40.33 -30.89 -23.30
C ARG A 31 41.11 -32.13 -23.78
N ARG A 32 40.69 -33.32 -23.35
CA ARG A 32 41.30 -34.59 -23.76
C ARG A 32 40.69 -35.15 -25.05
N GLY A 33 39.60 -34.57 -25.54
CA GLY A 33 38.82 -35.09 -26.66
C GLY A 33 38.06 -36.39 -26.34
N ASP A 34 37.87 -36.71 -25.06
CA ASP A 34 37.14 -37.91 -24.63
C ASP A 34 35.63 -37.67 -24.65
N LYS A 35 35.01 -37.94 -25.79
CA LYS A 35 33.56 -37.77 -26.00
C LYS A 35 32.72 -38.69 -25.10
N ALA A 36 33.21 -39.88 -24.77
CA ALA A 36 32.45 -40.83 -23.95
C ALA A 36 32.37 -40.36 -22.49
N ALA A 37 33.43 -39.74 -21.98
CA ALA A 37 33.41 -39.09 -20.67
C ALA A 37 32.54 -37.82 -20.66
N MET A 38 32.54 -37.04 -21.75
CA MET A 38 31.67 -35.87 -21.90
C MET A 38 30.18 -36.25 -21.85
N GLU A 39 29.76 -37.26 -22.61
CA GLU A 39 28.37 -37.73 -22.62
C GLU A 39 27.92 -38.22 -21.25
N ARG A 40 28.76 -39.02 -20.57
CA ARG A 40 28.47 -39.48 -19.20
C ARG A 40 28.31 -38.32 -18.22
N ALA A 41 29.22 -37.33 -18.28
CA ALA A 41 29.14 -36.15 -17.44
C ALA A 41 27.82 -35.37 -17.67
N MET A 42 27.42 -35.19 -18.93
CA MET A 42 26.14 -34.54 -19.25
C MET A 42 24.93 -35.37 -18.82
N GLY A 43 25.01 -36.70 -18.82
CA GLY A 43 23.98 -37.56 -18.24
C GLY A 43 23.73 -37.24 -16.77
N TYR A 44 24.79 -37.14 -15.96
CA TYR A 44 24.68 -36.75 -14.56
C TYR A 44 24.14 -35.33 -14.36
N VAL A 45 24.52 -34.39 -15.24
CA VAL A 45 23.93 -33.03 -15.24
C VAL A 45 22.42 -33.11 -15.41
N GLY A 46 21.93 -33.91 -16.37
CA GLY A 46 20.50 -34.13 -16.58
C GLY A 46 19.81 -34.65 -15.32
N GLU A 47 20.33 -35.72 -14.72
CA GLU A 47 19.73 -36.32 -13.52
C GLU A 47 19.61 -35.34 -12.33
N PHE A 48 20.62 -34.50 -12.10
CA PHE A 48 20.58 -33.52 -11.03
C PHE A 48 19.70 -32.33 -11.39
N ALA A 49 19.66 -31.91 -12.67
CA ALA A 49 18.77 -30.85 -13.13
C ALA A 49 17.30 -31.26 -12.98
N ASP A 50 16.94 -32.47 -13.40
CA ASP A 50 15.58 -33.01 -13.27
C ASP A 50 15.15 -33.08 -11.80
N LYS A 51 16.01 -33.59 -10.92
CA LYS A 51 15.76 -33.60 -9.46
C LYS A 51 15.60 -32.19 -8.90
N ALA A 52 16.42 -31.24 -9.33
CA ALA A 52 16.31 -29.85 -8.89
C ALA A 52 14.96 -29.24 -9.29
N GLU A 53 14.49 -29.53 -10.50
CA GLU A 53 13.18 -29.09 -11.00
C GLU A 53 12.04 -29.72 -10.19
N ASP A 54 12.12 -31.01 -9.87
CA ASP A 54 11.10 -31.68 -9.07
C ASP A 54 11.00 -31.09 -7.66
N TYR A 55 12.14 -30.79 -7.01
CA TYR A 55 12.15 -30.08 -5.74
C TYR A 55 11.64 -28.64 -5.84
N GLN A 56 11.90 -27.95 -6.96
CA GLN A 56 11.33 -26.64 -7.22
C GLN A 56 9.79 -26.71 -7.30
N LYS A 57 9.23 -27.73 -7.97
CA LYS A 57 7.76 -27.96 -8.00
C LYS A 57 7.19 -28.19 -6.60
N ILE A 58 7.92 -28.90 -5.73
CA ILE A 58 7.53 -29.09 -4.32
C ILE A 58 7.54 -27.76 -3.56
N ALA A 59 8.58 -26.94 -3.76
CA ALA A 59 8.67 -25.61 -3.16
C ALA A 59 7.50 -24.72 -3.60
N GLU A 60 7.20 -24.70 -4.90
CA GLU A 60 6.12 -23.89 -5.47
C GLU A 60 4.75 -24.30 -4.90
N LYS A 61 4.50 -25.60 -4.74
CA LYS A 61 3.29 -26.10 -4.08
C LYS A 61 3.20 -25.59 -2.64
N GLY A 62 4.30 -25.67 -1.88
CA GLY A 62 4.35 -25.15 -0.51
C GLY A 62 4.09 -23.63 -0.45
N MET A 63 4.67 -22.86 -1.36
CA MET A 63 4.44 -21.40 -1.44
C MET A 63 2.99 -21.05 -1.77
N LYS A 64 2.34 -21.81 -2.65
CA LYS A 64 0.91 -21.64 -2.95
C LYS A 64 0.04 -21.90 -1.72
N GLU A 65 0.39 -22.87 -0.89
CA GLU A 65 -0.32 -23.17 0.36
C GLU A 65 -0.09 -22.06 1.40
N ASP A 66 1.15 -21.64 1.62
CA ASP A 66 1.49 -20.48 2.49
C ASP A 66 0.72 -19.22 2.09
N ALA A 67 0.66 -18.93 0.78
CA ALA A 67 -0.02 -17.74 0.27
C ALA A 67 -1.55 -17.80 0.49
N LYS A 68 -2.15 -18.98 0.40
CA LYS A 68 -3.58 -19.16 0.71
C LYS A 68 -3.85 -18.94 2.19
N GLU A 69 -3.06 -19.55 3.06
CA GLU A 69 -3.20 -19.39 4.52
C GLU A 69 -3.03 -17.93 4.94
N ALA A 70 -2.04 -17.22 4.38
CA ALA A 70 -1.84 -15.80 4.63
C ALA A 70 -3.04 -14.95 4.17
N ARG A 71 -3.61 -15.26 2.99
CA ARG A 71 -4.82 -14.58 2.49
C ARG A 71 -6.04 -14.82 3.38
N GLU A 72 -6.21 -16.03 3.90
CA GLU A 72 -7.32 -16.36 4.80
C GLU A 72 -7.19 -15.61 6.13
N LYS A 73 -6.00 -15.60 6.73
CA LYS A 73 -5.72 -14.83 7.96
C LYS A 73 -5.99 -13.34 7.75
N ALA A 74 -5.54 -12.78 6.63
CA ALA A 74 -5.77 -11.37 6.30
C ALA A 74 -7.27 -11.04 6.14
N LYS A 75 -8.06 -11.94 5.52
CA LYS A 75 -9.52 -11.76 5.41
C LYS A 75 -10.19 -11.78 6.78
N ILE A 76 -9.82 -12.72 7.63
CA ILE A 76 -10.36 -12.83 9.00
C ILE A 76 -10.02 -11.57 9.81
N GLU A 77 -8.78 -11.08 9.71
CA GLU A 77 -8.35 -9.85 10.37
C GLU A 77 -9.13 -8.63 9.86
N GLN A 78 -9.33 -8.52 8.54
CA GLN A 78 -10.13 -7.47 7.93
C GLN A 78 -11.59 -7.51 8.39
N GLU A 79 -12.21 -8.70 8.43
CA GLU A 79 -13.57 -8.87 8.90
C GLU A 79 -13.70 -8.50 10.38
N ASN A 80 -12.77 -8.93 11.23
CA ASN A 80 -12.73 -8.56 12.63
C ASN A 80 -12.58 -7.04 12.82
N ALA A 81 -11.76 -6.38 12.01
CA ALA A 81 -11.61 -4.93 12.05
C ALA A 81 -12.90 -4.20 11.63
N ILE A 82 -13.58 -4.69 10.59
CA ILE A 82 -14.87 -4.15 10.16
C ILE A 82 -15.92 -4.34 11.25
N ARG A 83 -15.97 -5.51 11.88
CA ARG A 83 -16.90 -5.81 12.97
C ARG A 83 -16.69 -4.89 14.16
N LYS A 84 -15.45 -4.73 14.63
CA LYS A 84 -15.12 -3.79 15.72
C LYS A 84 -15.56 -2.36 15.38
N ARG A 85 -15.30 -1.91 14.14
CA ARG A 85 -15.72 -0.58 13.69
C ARG A 85 -17.24 -0.40 13.64
N LYS A 86 -17.99 -1.47 13.32
CA LYS A 86 -19.46 -1.45 13.37
C LYS A 86 -19.96 -1.37 14.80
N GLU A 87 -19.39 -2.16 15.71
CA GLU A 87 -19.72 -2.15 17.15
C GLU A 87 -19.44 -0.76 17.75
N GLU A 88 -18.27 -0.16 17.49
CA GLU A 88 -17.94 1.21 17.92
C GLU A 88 -18.93 2.26 17.38
N ARG A 89 -19.35 2.14 16.11
CA ARG A 89 -20.36 3.04 15.53
C ARG A 89 -21.72 2.88 16.21
N GLU A 90 -22.13 1.65 16.51
CA GLU A 90 -23.40 1.39 17.19
C GLU A 90 -23.39 1.95 18.61
N GLU A 91 -22.27 1.82 19.34
CA GLU A 91 -22.10 2.44 20.66
C GLU A 91 -22.16 3.98 20.57
N GLN A 92 -21.44 4.59 19.61
CA GLN A 92 -21.51 6.03 19.38
C GLN A 92 -22.94 6.47 19.04
N GLU A 93 -23.65 5.75 18.18
CA GLU A 93 -25.02 6.05 17.82
C GLU A 93 -25.97 5.96 19.03
N LYS A 94 -25.81 4.95 19.89
CA LYS A 94 -26.55 4.84 21.16
C LYS A 94 -26.30 6.06 22.06
N THR A 95 -25.04 6.50 22.23
CA THR A 95 -24.74 7.70 23.03
C THR A 95 -25.31 8.99 22.42
N ILE A 96 -25.34 9.10 21.10
CA ILE A 96 -25.94 10.25 20.39
C ILE A 96 -27.47 10.22 20.51
N ALA A 97 -28.09 9.04 20.39
CA ALA A 97 -29.53 8.89 20.57
C ALA A 97 -29.95 9.19 22.03
N GLU A 98 -29.18 8.74 23.00
CA GLU A 98 -29.41 9.04 24.42
C GLU A 98 -29.22 10.54 24.72
N SER A 99 -28.16 11.17 24.21
CA SER A 99 -27.95 12.62 24.37
C SER A 99 -28.98 13.49 23.63
N ARG A 100 -29.60 13.00 22.55
CA ARG A 100 -30.76 13.65 21.89
C ARG A 100 -32.06 13.51 22.70
N ASN A 101 -32.17 12.50 23.56
CA ASN A 101 -33.33 12.30 24.44
C ASN A 101 -33.18 13.01 25.79
N GLY A 102 -31.96 13.37 26.20
CA GLY A 102 -31.73 14.38 27.25
C GLY A 102 -31.93 15.80 26.70
N ASP A 103 -32.19 16.77 27.57
CA ASP A 103 -32.43 18.18 27.24
C ASP A 103 -31.34 18.77 26.32
N ALA A 104 -31.49 18.59 25.01
CA ALA A 104 -30.61 19.15 24.01
C ALA A 104 -30.95 20.63 23.86
N ASP A 105 -29.98 21.50 24.15
CA ASP A 105 -30.12 22.95 24.04
C ASP A 105 -30.47 23.31 22.58
N THR A 106 -31.73 23.62 22.36
CA THR A 106 -32.26 23.87 21.01
C THR A 106 -32.00 25.33 20.68
N VAL A 107 -30.86 25.60 20.04
CA VAL A 107 -30.56 26.92 19.47
C VAL A 107 -31.49 27.16 18.28
N SER A 108 -32.48 28.03 18.47
CA SER A 108 -33.35 28.52 17.40
C SER A 108 -32.66 29.69 16.69
N ILE A 109 -32.59 29.61 15.36
CA ILE A 109 -32.08 30.73 14.54
C ILE A 109 -33.15 31.82 14.55
N SER A 110 -32.78 33.02 15.02
CA SER A 110 -33.63 34.22 14.92
C SER A 110 -34.07 34.45 13.47
N GLU A 111 -35.29 34.94 13.25
CA GLU A 111 -35.85 35.27 11.94
C GLU A 111 -34.89 36.09 11.05
N SER A 112 -34.15 37.02 11.65
CA SER A 112 -33.12 37.83 10.99
C SER A 112 -31.92 37.02 10.48
N GLY A 113 -31.49 35.98 11.21
CA GLY A 113 -30.42 35.08 10.81
C GLY A 113 -30.85 34.08 9.73
N LYS A 114 -32.14 33.73 9.70
CA LYS A 114 -32.72 32.81 8.71
C LYS A 114 -32.71 33.41 7.30
N ALA A 115 -33.07 34.69 7.20
CA ALA A 115 -33.01 35.44 5.94
C ALA A 115 -31.57 35.59 5.39
N ALA A 116 -30.56 35.64 6.27
CA ALA A 116 -29.15 35.67 5.87
C ALA A 116 -28.62 34.29 5.41
N SER A 117 -29.16 33.19 5.95
CA SER A 117 -28.78 31.82 5.55
C SER A 117 -29.47 31.35 4.26
N ASP A 118 -30.70 31.81 3.98
CA ASP A 118 -31.42 31.45 2.76
C ASP A 118 -30.79 32.03 1.48
N GLY A 119 -29.93 33.06 1.61
CA GLY A 119 -29.16 33.63 0.51
C GLY A 119 -27.97 32.81 0.02
N LYS A 120 -27.67 31.65 0.64
CA LYS A 120 -26.55 30.78 0.24
C LYS A 120 -26.94 29.30 0.16
N SER A 121 -28.14 29.01 -0.33
CA SER A 121 -28.57 27.66 -0.72
C SER A 121 -28.54 27.49 -2.24
N ALA A 122 -27.33 27.51 -2.82
CA ALA A 122 -27.10 26.98 -4.16
C ALA A 122 -25.66 26.49 -4.28
N SER A 123 -25.39 25.31 -3.73
CA SER A 123 -24.46 24.34 -4.31
C SER A 123 -24.62 23.03 -3.55
N VAL A 124 -25.60 22.23 -3.98
CA VAL A 124 -25.45 20.78 -3.88
C VAL A 124 -24.36 20.42 -4.87
N GLN A 125 -23.12 20.25 -4.40
CA GLN A 125 -22.11 19.52 -5.16
C GLN A 125 -22.15 18.07 -4.70
N ASP A 126 -23.09 17.35 -5.31
CA ASP A 126 -22.90 15.94 -5.59
C ASP A 126 -21.81 15.82 -6.67
N GLY A 127 -20.84 14.94 -6.42
CA GLY A 127 -19.95 14.39 -7.44
C GLY A 127 -18.83 15.28 -8.02
N THR A 128 -17.60 14.74 -7.89
CA THR A 128 -16.69 14.56 -9.05
C THR A 128 -15.83 15.75 -9.51
N ASP A 129 -14.53 15.47 -9.52
CA ASP A 129 -13.44 16.05 -10.31
C ASP A 129 -13.07 17.53 -10.15
N ASN A 130 -11.97 17.70 -9.40
CA ASN A 130 -11.11 18.87 -9.45
C ASN A 130 -10.53 19.04 -10.85
N ASN A 131 -11.14 19.88 -11.68
CA ASN A 131 -10.39 20.62 -12.68
C ASN A 131 -11.09 21.92 -13.09
N ILE A 132 -10.40 23.01 -12.78
CA ILE A 132 -10.10 24.12 -13.70
C ILE A 132 -11.05 25.35 -13.78
N PHE A 133 -10.34 26.49 -13.87
CA PHE A 133 -10.69 27.87 -14.23
C PHE A 133 -11.45 28.72 -13.22
N VAL A 134 -10.68 29.41 -12.38
CA VAL A 134 -11.06 30.72 -11.83
C VAL A 134 -10.75 31.76 -12.91
N GLU A 135 -11.79 32.28 -13.56
CA GLU A 135 -11.70 33.55 -14.28
C GLU A 135 -12.47 34.60 -13.47
N GLU A 136 -11.64 35.44 -12.86
CA GLU A 136 -11.83 36.81 -12.39
C GLU A 136 -13.21 37.46 -12.59
N THR A 137 -13.91 37.72 -11.47
CA THR A 137 -14.82 38.87 -11.38
C THR A 137 -14.28 39.87 -10.35
N VAL A 138 -14.04 41.06 -10.88
CA VAL A 138 -13.49 42.24 -10.25
C VAL A 138 -14.48 42.76 -9.20
N ASP A 139 -14.14 42.61 -7.92
CA ASP A 139 -14.04 43.69 -6.91
C ASP A 139 -13.86 43.13 -5.48
N ALA A 140 -12.95 42.16 -5.33
CA ALA A 140 -12.54 41.68 -4.01
C ALA A 140 -11.48 42.64 -3.47
N ILE A 141 -11.88 43.46 -2.49
CA ILE A 141 -10.98 44.27 -1.66
C ILE A 141 -9.81 43.37 -1.24
N LYS A 142 -8.62 43.63 -1.82
CA LYS A 142 -7.38 42.91 -1.50
C LYS A 142 -6.96 43.28 -0.07
N MET A 143 -7.55 42.63 0.93
CA MET A 143 -7.00 42.68 2.28
C MET A 143 -5.88 41.64 2.33
N GLU A 144 -4.65 42.11 2.44
CA GLU A 144 -3.52 41.23 2.74
C GLU A 144 -3.77 40.53 4.08
N PRO A 145 -3.51 39.21 4.20
CA PRO A 145 -3.67 38.51 5.45
C PRO A 145 -2.72 39.09 6.50
N VAL A 146 -3.29 39.72 7.53
CA VAL A 146 -2.55 40.30 8.65
C VAL A 146 -2.17 39.18 9.62
N ILE A 147 -0.87 38.97 9.82
CA ILE A 147 -0.35 37.96 10.76
C ILE A 147 -0.07 38.65 12.10
N TYR A 148 -0.64 38.12 13.18
CA TYR A 148 -0.44 38.61 14.55
C TYR A 148 0.60 37.77 15.28
N THR A 149 1.49 38.43 16.00
CA THR A 149 2.42 37.77 16.91
C THR A 149 1.73 37.44 18.25
N LYS A 150 2.33 36.55 19.04
CA LYS A 150 1.82 36.13 20.37
C LYS A 150 1.60 37.29 21.38
N THR A 151 2.13 38.47 21.10
CA THR A 151 1.96 39.72 21.88
C THR A 151 0.89 40.66 21.30
N GLY A 152 0.22 40.28 20.21
CA GLY A 152 -0.86 41.05 19.59
C GLY A 152 -0.41 42.14 18.61
N GLU A 153 0.89 42.20 18.28
CA GLU A 153 1.41 43.16 17.29
C GLU A 153 1.27 42.61 15.86
N THR A 154 0.98 43.52 14.92
CA THR A 154 0.84 43.20 13.49
C THR A 154 2.22 43.08 12.85
N ALA A 155 2.52 41.93 12.26
CA ALA A 155 3.76 41.70 11.52
C ALA A 155 3.47 41.75 10.01
N LYS A 156 4.19 42.62 9.29
CA LYS A 156 4.19 42.61 7.82
C LYS A 156 5.00 41.42 7.30
N PRO A 157 4.56 40.71 6.26
CA PRO A 157 5.38 39.69 5.62
C PRO A 157 6.58 40.36 4.92
N GLU A 158 7.80 39.96 5.29
CA GLU A 158 9.04 40.33 4.60
C GLU A 158 9.08 39.71 3.19
N PRO A 159 9.61 40.42 2.17
CA PRO A 159 9.69 39.89 0.81
C PRO A 159 10.60 38.67 0.75
N SER A 160 10.07 37.58 0.17
CA SER A 160 10.75 36.30 -0.03
C SER A 160 12.05 36.46 -0.81
N THR A 161 13.13 35.94 -0.25
CA THR A 161 14.42 35.80 -0.92
C THR A 161 14.28 34.86 -2.13
N ASN A 162 14.48 35.38 -3.35
CA ASN A 162 14.46 34.58 -4.57
C ASN A 162 15.69 33.66 -4.61
N ILE A 163 15.51 32.36 -4.36
CA ILE A 163 16.58 31.36 -4.52
C ILE A 163 16.70 31.03 -6.01
N SER A 164 17.79 31.49 -6.62
CA SER A 164 18.12 31.21 -8.02
C SER A 164 18.88 29.88 -8.09
N VAL A 165 18.27 28.83 -8.67
CA VAL A 165 18.97 27.58 -8.98
C VAL A 165 19.40 27.64 -10.44
N SER A 166 20.71 27.66 -10.70
CA SER A 166 21.26 27.50 -12.05
C SER A 166 21.40 26.00 -12.36
N ILE A 167 20.94 25.60 -13.54
CA ILE A 167 21.03 24.23 -14.09
C ILE A 167 22.47 23.94 -14.54
#